data_AF-A0A0N4W2N2-F1
#
_entry.id   AF-A0A0N4W2N2-F1
#
_cell.length_a   1.000
_cell.length_b   1.000
_cell.length_c   1.000
_cell.angle_alpha   90.00
_cell.angle_beta   90.00
_cell.angle_gamma   90.00
#
_symmetry.space_group_name_H-M   'P 1'
#
loop_
_entity.id
_entity.type
_entity.pdbx_description
1 polymer ?
#
loop_
_entity_poly.entity_id
_entity_poly.type
_entity_poly.pdbx_seq_one_letter_code
_entity_poly.pdbx_strand_id
1 'polypeptide(L)'
;MLIELVKNADGIGEYMIIELQGTIESCGRSLENETLGHLAWRIDNSEALLLIGHHLLEGKVSHLSNSMVFSYLTLLFAVTIWT
;
A
#
# COMPACT_ATOMS: atom_id res chain seq x y z
N MET A 1 -1.16 -0.86 7.14
CA MET A 1 -0.13 0.20 7.23
C MET A 1 -0.74 1.50 6.72
N LEU A 2 -0.50 2.64 7.37
CA LEU A 2 -1.03 3.95 6.97
C LEU A 2 0.13 4.83 6.48
N ILE A 3 -0.02 5.42 5.29
CA ILE A 3 0.94 6.37 4.73
C ILE A 3 0.19 7.67 4.45
N GLU A 4 0.72 8.78 4.96
CA GLU A 4 0.28 10.12 4.57
C GLU A 4 0.83 10.43 3.16
N LEU A 5 -0.06 10.63 2.19
CA LEU A 5 0.34 11.10 0.87
C LEU A 5 0.38 12.63 0.89
N VAL A 6 1.46 13.19 0.35
CA VAL A 6 1.57 14.63 0.18
C VAL A 6 0.49 15.11 -0.80
N LYS A 7 -0.11 16.23 -0.42
CA LYS A 7 -1.21 16.98 -1.06
C LYS A 7 -1.43 16.67 -2.56
N ASN A 8 -2.68 16.35 -2.91
CA ASN A 8 -3.12 16.29 -4.29
C ASN A 8 -3.00 17.69 -4.97
N ALA A 9 -3.27 17.77 -6.27
CA ALA A 9 -3.16 19.02 -7.04
C ALA A 9 -4.00 20.18 -6.47
N ASP A 10 -5.04 19.87 -5.68
CA ASP A 10 -5.94 20.82 -5.03
C ASP A 10 -5.48 21.19 -3.60
N GLY A 11 -4.33 20.70 -3.15
CA GLY A 11 -3.76 21.01 -1.85
C GLY A 11 -4.34 20.20 -0.70
N ILE A 12 -5.20 19.22 -0.98
CA ILE A 12 -5.86 18.38 0.03
C ILE A 12 -4.94 17.20 0.36
N GLY A 13 -4.65 17.02 1.65
CA GLY A 13 -3.89 15.87 2.13
C GLY A 13 -4.71 14.60 1.97
N GLU A 14 -4.19 13.64 1.21
CA GLU A 14 -4.80 12.33 1.03
C GLU A 14 -4.08 11.32 1.91
N TYR A 15 -4.82 10.38 2.48
CA TYR A 15 -4.23 9.29 3.24
C TYR A 15 -4.40 8.00 2.45
N MET A 16 -3.32 7.22 2.38
CA MET A 16 -3.34 5.90 1.76
C MET A 16 -3.20 4.83 2.81
N ILE A 17 -4.07 3.83 2.70
CA ILE A 17 -4.00 2.61 3.49
C ILE A 17 -3.42 1.53 2.60
N ILE A 18 -2.35 0.91 3.09
CA ILE A 18 -1.80 -0.30 2.50
C ILE A 18 -2.25 -1.49 3.32
N GLU A 19 -2.99 -2.38 2.67
CA GLU A 19 -3.47 -3.64 3.21
C GLU A 19 -2.65 -4.79 2.61
N LEU A 20 -1.85 -5.43 3.46
CA LEU A 20 -1.04 -6.59 3.08
C LEU A 20 -1.76 -7.84 3.59
N GLN A 21 -2.11 -8.76 2.71
CA GLN A 21 -2.57 -10.07 3.12
C GLN A 21 -1.35 -10.97 3.40
N GLY A 22 -1.14 -11.29 4.67
CA GLY A 22 -0.03 -12.11 5.14
C GLY A 22 0.69 -11.48 6.34
N THR A 23 1.86 -12.04 6.69
CA THR A 23 2.69 -11.55 7.80
C THR A 23 4.07 -11.18 7.28
N ILE A 24 4.56 -10.00 7.68
CA ILE A 24 5.97 -9.64 7.47
C ILE A 24 6.76 -10.20 8.65
N GLU A 25 7.67 -11.13 8.38
CA GLU A 25 8.59 -11.67 9.38
C GLU A 25 9.80 -10.73 9.50
N SER A 26 10.01 -10.16 10.69
CA SER A 26 11.13 -9.26 10.97
C SER A 26 12.23 -9.90 11.83
N CYS A 27 12.11 -11.21 12.13
CA CYS A 27 13.04 -11.95 12.98
C CYS A 27 13.24 -11.27 14.36
N GLY A 28 12.17 -10.69 14.91
CA GLY A 28 12.19 -9.98 16.19
C GLY A 28 12.77 -8.57 16.16
N ARG A 29 13.08 -8.01 14.98
CA ARG A 29 13.51 -6.61 14.84
C ARG A 29 12.32 -5.67 14.70
N SER A 30 12.46 -4.46 15.23
CA SER A 30 11.52 -3.39 14.93
C SER A 30 11.64 -3.00 13.46
N LEU A 31 10.51 -2.66 12.84
CA LEU A 31 10.43 -2.10 11.49
C LEU A 31 10.26 -0.57 11.52
N GLU A 32 10.33 0.03 12.70
CA GLU A 32 10.20 1.47 12.88
C GLU A 32 11.36 2.22 12.19
N ASN A 33 11.03 3.25 11.41
CA ASN A 33 11.97 4.03 10.61
C ASN A 33 12.77 3.23 9.56
N GLU A 34 12.40 1.97 9.31
CA GLU A 34 13.02 1.14 8.28
C GLU A 34 12.33 1.31 6.93
N THR A 35 13.11 1.25 5.86
CA THR A 35 12.56 1.18 4.50
C THR A 35 12.23 -0.27 4.18
N LEU A 36 10.95 -0.60 4.15
CA LEU A 36 10.49 -1.97 3.85
C LEU A 36 10.65 -2.35 2.38
N GLY A 37 10.54 -1.39 1.47
CA GLY A 37 10.53 -1.70 0.04
C GLY A 37 10.09 -0.54 -0.84
N HIS A 38 9.83 -0.86 -2.10
CA HIS A 38 9.39 0.09 -3.12
C HIS A 38 7.94 -0.20 -3.52
N LEU A 39 7.08 0.81 -3.35
CA LEU A 39 5.71 0.79 -3.82
C LEU A 39 5.61 1.59 -5.12
N ALA A 40 5.06 0.97 -6.16
CA ALA A 40 4.73 1.62 -7.42
C ALA A 40 3.27 1.29 -7.77
N TRP A 41 2.53 2.27 -8.27
CA TRP A 41 1.18 2.05 -8.78
C TRP A 41 0.94 2.90 -10.00
N ARG A 42 0.00 2.47 -10.83
CA ARG A 42 -0.47 3.28 -11.94
C ARG A 42 -1.88 3.77 -11.65
N ILE A 43 -2.11 5.05 -11.95
CA ILE A 43 -3.40 5.71 -11.72
C ILE A 43 -4.45 5.21 -12.73
N ASP A 44 -4.02 4.78 -13.92
CA ASP A 44 -4.88 4.46 -15.06
C ASP A 44 -5.55 3.08 -14.99
N ASN A 45 -4.82 2.05 -14.53
CA ASN A 45 -5.31 0.66 -14.51
C ASN A 45 -5.55 0.10 -13.10
N SER A 46 -5.37 0.94 -12.07
CA SER A 46 -5.49 0.56 -10.66
C SER A 46 -4.54 -0.56 -10.22
N GLU A 47 -3.51 -0.89 -10.99
CA GLU A 47 -2.52 -1.88 -10.58
C GLU A 47 -1.50 -1.26 -9.63
N ALA A 48 -1.10 -2.06 -8.64
CA ALA A 48 -0.02 -1.72 -7.74
C ALA A 48 0.93 -2.88 -7.54
N LEU A 49 2.20 -2.53 -7.44
CA LEU A 49 3.30 -3.44 -7.24
C LEU A 49 4.08 -2.98 -6.01
N LEU A 50 4.31 -3.92 -5.09
CA LEU A 50 5.12 -3.69 -3.91
C LEU A 50 6.28 -4.68 -3.91
N LEU A 51 7.50 -4.16 -3.99
CA LEU A 51 8.72 -4.93 -3.91
C LEU A 51 9.28 -4.84 -2.48
N ILE A 52 9.27 -5.95 -1.74
CA ILE A 52 9.88 -6.08 -0.41
C ILE A 52 10.97 -7.14 -0.49
N GLY A 53 12.24 -6.73 -0.35
CA GLY A 53 13.37 -7.64 -0.53
C GLY A 53 13.36 -8.31 -1.91
N HIS A 54 13.19 -9.64 -1.95
CA HIS A 54 13.09 -10.43 -3.18
C HIS A 54 11.64 -10.81 -3.54
N HIS A 55 10.65 -10.28 -2.83
CA HIS A 55 9.24 -10.58 -3.06
C HIS A 55 8.57 -9.45 -3.83
N LEU A 56 7.94 -9.80 -4.95
CA LEU A 56 7.04 -8.92 -5.68
C LEU A 56 5.61 -9.26 -5.29
N LEU A 57 4.90 -8.29 -4.74
CA LEU A 57 3.49 -8.41 -4.38
C LEU A 57 2.67 -7.62 -5.38
N GLU A 58 1.71 -8.28 -5.99
CA GLU A 58 0.73 -7.65 -6.87
C GLU A 58 -0.52 -7.29 -6.07
N GLY A 59 -1.02 -6.09 -6.34
CA GLY A 59 -2.18 -5.58 -5.66
C GLY A 59 -2.97 -4.62 -6.52
N LYS A 60 -4.08 -4.15 -5.94
CA LYS A 60 -5.00 -3.24 -6.60
C LYS A 60 -5.23 -1.99 -5.76
N VAL A 61 -5.16 -0.86 -6.43
CA VAL A 61 -5.61 0.45 -5.95
C VAL A 61 -7.13 0.50 -5.97
N SER A 62 -7.75 0.82 -4.85
CA SER A 62 -9.21 0.96 -4.74
C SER A 62 -9.58 2.21 -3.96
N HIS A 63 -10.63 2.90 -4.40
CA HIS A 63 -11.21 4.02 -3.66
C HIS A 63 -12.26 3.48 -2.70
N LEU A 64 -12.12 3.81 -1.41
CA LEU A 64 -13.14 3.48 -0.43
C LEU A 64 -14.30 4.47 -0.52
N SER A 65 -15.44 4.02 -1.03
CA SER A 65 -16.67 4.81 -1.15
C SER A 65 -17.50 4.78 0.14
N ASN A 66 -16.88 5.05 1.29
CA ASN A 66 -17.62 5.24 2.54
C ASN A 66 -17.43 6.66 3.03
N SER A 67 -18.56 7.38 3.08
CA SER A 67 -18.71 8.75 3.53
C SER A 67 -18.15 8.95 4.94
N MET A 68 -16.87 9.31 5.05
CA MET A 68 -16.32 9.92 6.25
C MET A 68 -15.10 10.78 5.92
N VAL A 69 -15.34 11.96 5.32
CA VAL A 69 -14.47 13.16 5.30
C VAL A 69 -13.05 13.02 4.68
N PHE A 70 -12.63 11.81 4.30
CA PHE A 70 -11.31 11.54 3.76
C PHE A 70 -11.43 10.53 2.61
N SER A 71 -10.86 10.88 1.45
CA SER A 71 -10.68 9.94 0.36
C SER A 71 -9.53 9.00 0.73
N TYR A 72 -9.83 7.72 1.00
CA TYR A 72 -8.80 6.72 1.27
C TYR A 72 -8.54 5.87 0.03
N LEU A 73 -7.27 5.71 -0.30
CA LEU A 73 -6.80 4.75 -1.28
C LEU A 73 -6.42 3.46 -0.55
N THR A 74 -7.07 2.34 -0.87
CA THR A 74 -6.72 1.02 -0.33
C THR A 74 -5.96 0.23 -1.39
N LEU A 75 -4.75 -0.18 -1.02
CA LEU A 75 -3.93 -1.11 -1.79
C LEU A 75 -4.06 -2.50 -1.20
N LEU A 76 -4.76 -3.40 -1.91
CA LEU A 76 -4.91 -4.79 -1.49
C LEU A 76 -3.91 -5.66 -2.23
N PHE A 77 -2.97 -6.28 -1.51
CA PHE A 77 -2.03 -7.25 -2.06
C PHE A 77 -2.49 -8.67 -1.76
N ALA A 78 -2.71 -9.50 -2.79
CA ALA A 78 -3.08 -10.90 -2.64
C ALA A 78 -1.89 -11.79 -3.04
N VAL A 79 -1.38 -12.59 -2.10
CA VAL A 79 -0.32 -13.57 -2.39
C VAL A 79 -0.97 -14.91 -2.72
N THR A 80 -0.76 -15.41 -3.95
CA THR A 80 -0.96 -16.84 -4.27
C THR A 80 0.42 -17.48 -4.39
N ILE A 81 0.82 -18.27 -3.39
CA ILE A 81 2.04 -19.09 -3.47
C ILE A 81 1.68 -20.37 -4.23
N TRP A 82 2.25 -20.56 -5.42
CA TRP A 82 2.32 -21.90 -6.04
C TRP A 82 3.67 -22.51 -5.66
N THR A 83 3.65 -23.63 -4.94
CA THR A 83 4.81 -24.52 -4.74
C THR A 83 4.90 -25.55 -5.83
#